data_AF-A0A6L3X1S2-F1
#
_entry.id   AF-A0A6L3X1S2-F1
#
_cell.length_a   1.000
_cell.length_b   1.000
_cell.length_c   1.000
_cell.angle_alpha   90.00
_cell.angle_beta   90.00
_cell.angle_gamma   90.00
#
_symmetry.space_group_name_H-M   'P 1'
#
loop_
_entity.id
_entity.type
_entity.pdbx_description
1 polymer ?
#
loop_
_entity_poly.entity_id
_entity_poly.type
_entity_poly.pdbx_seq_one_letter_code
_entity_poly.pdbx_strand_id
1 'polypeptide(L)'
;VLTFSSSGRTGLTPMKVTLCGVAMSAFASSITATVLILDEQTLLAVRTWLAGDVAGVIGETIASAAGAAAVGFALALWLSPSLNMLALGERMAQGLGVSLLKTRLLALLAIALLCGAAVSVSG
;
A
#
# COMPACT_ATOMS: atom_id res chain seq x y z
N VAL A 1 4.59 -8.45 3.48
CA VAL A 1 3.26 -9.04 3.76
C VAL A 1 3.00 -10.23 2.85
N LEU A 2 2.93 -10.06 1.52
CA LEU A 2 2.56 -11.12 0.57
C LEU A 2 3.44 -12.39 0.64
N THR A 3 4.75 -12.25 0.80
CA THR A 3 5.70 -13.38 0.94
C THR A 3 5.47 -14.17 2.24
N PHE A 4 5.24 -13.47 3.35
CA PHE A 4 4.94 -14.07 4.65
C PHE A 4 3.54 -14.71 4.67
N SER A 5 2.54 -14.08 4.07
CA SER A 5 1.17 -14.61 3.99
C SER A 5 1.05 -15.82 3.04
N SER A 6 1.97 -15.95 2.09
CA SER A 6 2.07 -17.09 1.16
C SER A 6 2.85 -18.28 1.73
N SER A 7 3.58 -18.12 2.83
CA SER A 7 4.34 -19.21 3.44
C SER A 7 3.42 -20.08 4.32
N GLY A 8 3.12 -21.30 3.87
CA GLY A 8 2.39 -22.30 4.65
C GLY A 8 1.38 -23.13 3.85
N ARG A 9 0.92 -24.22 4.45
CA ARG A 9 0.12 -25.28 3.79
C ARG A 9 -1.30 -24.86 3.35
N THR A 10 -1.82 -23.73 3.82
CA THR A 10 -3.20 -23.28 3.59
C THR A 10 -3.36 -22.11 2.60
N GLY A 11 -2.36 -21.78 1.78
CA GLY A 11 -2.48 -20.72 0.76
C GLY A 11 -2.75 -19.31 1.32
N LEU A 12 -2.98 -18.35 0.41
CA LEU A 12 -3.26 -16.94 0.71
C LEU A 12 -4.71 -16.75 1.19
N THR A 13 -4.92 -16.70 2.51
CA THR A 13 -6.22 -16.36 3.10
C THR A 13 -6.26 -14.88 3.53
N PRO A 14 -7.42 -14.20 3.40
CA PRO A 14 -7.54 -12.78 3.73
C PRO A 14 -7.17 -12.49 5.19
N MET A 15 -7.48 -13.41 6.11
CA MET A 15 -7.14 -13.28 7.53
C MET A 15 -5.61 -13.32 7.80
N LYS A 16 -4.84 -14.10 7.04
CA LYS A 16 -3.36 -14.10 7.17
C LYS A 16 -2.76 -12.83 6.61
N VAL A 17 -3.32 -12.30 5.53
CA VAL A 17 -2.85 -11.05 4.90
C VAL A 17 -3.06 -9.88 5.86
N THR A 18 -4.21 -9.79 6.52
CA THR A 18 -4.45 -8.75 7.54
C THR A 18 -3.54 -8.89 8.75
N LEU A 19 -3.38 -10.11 9.31
CA LEU A 19 -2.48 -10.34 10.45
C LEU A 19 -1.01 -10.03 10.14
N CYS A 20 -0.50 -10.47 8.97
CA CYS A 20 0.85 -10.10 8.53
C CYS A 20 1.00 -8.59 8.33
N GLY A 21 -0.04 -7.92 7.83
CA GLY A 21 -0.07 -6.46 7.69
C GLY A 21 0.08 -5.77 9.04
N VAL A 22 -0.74 -6.13 10.02
CA VAL A 22 -0.68 -5.58 11.38
C VAL A 22 0.69 -5.81 12.03
N ALA A 23 1.24 -7.02 11.91
CA ALA A 23 2.56 -7.34 12.45
C ALA A 23 3.67 -6.51 11.79
N MET A 24 3.65 -6.33 10.46
CA MET A 24 4.62 -5.48 9.76
C MET A 24 4.47 -4.01 10.15
N SER A 25 3.25 -3.49 10.28
CA SER A 25 3.02 -2.11 10.72
C SER A 25 3.54 -1.88 12.14
N ALA A 26 3.30 -2.81 13.06
CA ALA A 26 3.82 -2.72 14.43
C ALA A 26 5.35 -2.76 14.46
N PHE A 27 5.97 -3.63 13.67
CA PHE A 27 7.42 -3.72 13.56
C PHE A 27 8.04 -2.43 13.00
N ALA A 28 7.47 -1.90 11.91
CA ALA A 28 7.91 -0.63 11.34
C ALA A 28 7.77 0.52 12.36
N SER A 29 6.64 0.61 13.06
CA SER A 29 6.42 1.60 14.12
C SER A 29 7.43 1.48 15.26
N SER A 30 7.76 0.26 15.68
CA SER A 30 8.78 0.03 16.72
C SER A 30 10.16 0.50 16.29
N ILE A 31 10.55 0.27 15.03
CA ILE A 31 11.83 0.78 14.49
C ILE A 31 11.83 2.30 14.49
N THR A 32 10.76 2.92 13.99
CA THR A 32 10.62 4.38 14.00
C THR A 32 10.74 4.93 15.42
N ALA A 33 10.08 4.30 16.40
CA ALA A 33 10.17 4.70 17.81
C ALA A 33 11.59 4.54 18.38
N THR A 34 12.30 3.46 18.05
CA THR A 34 13.70 3.28 18.47
C THR A 34 14.63 4.34 17.88
N VAL A 35 14.50 4.66 16.60
CA VAL A 35 15.29 5.73 15.96
C VAL A 35 15.02 7.07 16.64
N LEU A 36 13.76 7.34 16.96
CA LEU A 36 13.34 8.59 17.59
C LEU A 36 13.91 8.82 19.00
N ILE A 37 14.18 7.74 19.73
CA ILE A 37 14.75 7.79 21.09
C ILE A 37 16.27 8.06 21.05
N LEU A 38 16.95 7.68 19.97
CA LEU A 38 18.40 7.75 19.87
C LEU A 38 18.93 9.14 19.50
N ASP A 39 18.09 10.02 18.93
CA ASP A 39 18.55 11.29 18.36
C ASP A 39 17.49 12.42 18.46
N GLU A 40 17.72 13.40 19.35
CA GLU A 40 16.79 14.52 19.59
C GLU A 40 16.57 15.42 18.36
N GLN A 41 17.52 15.47 17.41
CA GLN A 41 17.37 16.25 16.18
C GLN A 41 16.42 15.56 15.18
N THR A 42 16.45 14.22 15.09
CA THR A 42 15.42 13.50 14.30
C THR A 42 14.02 13.66 14.85
N LEU A 43 13.84 13.89 16.15
CA LEU A 43 12.53 14.09 16.77
C LEU A 43 11.82 15.35 16.23
N LEU A 44 12.55 16.43 15.99
CA LEU A 44 12.03 17.65 15.38
C LEU A 44 11.77 17.47 13.87
N ALA A 45 12.68 16.83 13.14
CA ALA A 45 12.52 16.55 11.72
C ALA A 45 11.33 15.61 11.43
N VAL A 46 11.15 14.57 12.25
CA VAL A 46 10.02 13.65 12.18
C VAL A 46 8.73 14.34 12.60
N ARG A 47 8.75 15.27 13.56
CA ARG A 47 7.57 16.11 13.86
C ARG A 47 7.14 16.97 12.69
N THR A 48 8.08 17.61 11.99
CA THR A 48 7.77 18.41 10.79
C THR A 48 7.31 17.53 9.63
N TRP A 49 7.84 16.31 9.52
CA TRP A 49 7.43 15.36 8.48
C TRP A 49 6.04 14.76 8.76
N LEU A 50 5.73 14.37 10.01
CA LEU A 50 4.39 13.90 10.41
C LEU A 50 3.33 15.00 10.39
N ALA A 51 3.72 16.26 10.63
CA ALA A 51 2.80 17.39 10.49
C ALA A 51 2.41 17.62 9.02
N GLY A 52 3.19 17.08 8.07
CA GLY A 52 3.04 17.28 6.64
C GLY A 52 3.47 18.69 6.23
N ASP A 53 4.62 18.80 5.59
CA ASP A 53 5.09 20.08 5.05
C ASP A 53 5.45 19.95 3.56
N VAL A 54 4.80 20.78 2.74
CA VAL A 54 5.02 20.82 1.29
C VAL A 54 6.15 21.81 0.94
N ALA A 55 6.68 22.56 1.92
CA ALA A 55 7.58 23.69 1.69
C ALA A 55 8.98 23.32 1.16
N GLY A 56 9.31 22.02 1.05
CA GLY A 56 10.57 21.53 0.47
C GLY A 56 10.40 20.67 -0.79
N VAL A 57 9.19 20.55 -1.34
CA VAL A 57 8.93 19.61 -2.43
C VAL A 57 9.48 20.14 -3.76
N ILE A 58 10.51 19.48 -4.26
CA ILE A 58 11.16 19.76 -5.54
C ILE A 58 10.19 19.37 -6.67
N GLY A 59 10.06 20.21 -7.71
CA GLY A 59 9.15 19.95 -8.83
C GLY A 59 9.38 18.60 -9.53
N GLU A 60 10.61 18.09 -9.53
CA GLU A 60 10.96 16.74 -10.03
C GLU A 60 10.37 15.61 -9.19
N THR A 61 10.31 15.76 -7.86
CA THR A 61 9.68 14.78 -6.96
C THR A 61 8.17 14.73 -7.20
N ILE A 62 7.54 15.89 -7.47
CA ILE A 62 6.13 15.95 -7.85
C ILE A 62 5.90 15.27 -9.20
N ALA A 63 6.74 15.52 -10.19
CA ALA A 63 6.58 14.93 -11.52
C ALA A 63 6.73 13.40 -11.50
N SER A 64 7.72 12.89 -10.75
CA SER A 64 7.92 11.44 -10.59
C SER A 64 6.79 10.78 -9.78
N ALA A 65 6.34 11.41 -8.68
CA ALA A 65 5.20 10.93 -7.91
C ALA A 65 3.89 10.99 -8.71
N ALA A 66 3.68 12.03 -9.51
CA ALA A 66 2.52 12.15 -10.39
C ALA A 66 2.50 11.06 -11.47
N GLY A 67 3.67 10.71 -12.04
CA GLY A 67 3.80 9.59 -12.96
C GLY A 67 3.43 8.25 -12.31
N ALA A 68 3.94 7.99 -11.12
CA ALA A 68 3.60 6.80 -10.33
C ALA A 68 2.10 6.75 -9.98
N ALA A 69 1.53 7.88 -9.55
CA ALA A 69 0.11 8.02 -9.23
C ALA A 69 -0.77 7.80 -10.47
N ALA A 70 -0.40 8.35 -11.63
CA ALA A 70 -1.14 8.16 -12.88
C ALA A 70 -1.17 6.69 -13.31
N VAL A 71 -0.03 5.99 -13.20
CA VAL A 71 0.06 4.54 -13.51
C VAL A 71 -0.83 3.73 -12.56
N GLY A 72 -0.76 4.00 -11.26
CA GLY A 72 -1.62 3.33 -10.28
C GLY A 72 -3.11 3.64 -10.49
N PHE A 73 -3.45 4.86 -10.91
CA PHE A 73 -4.83 5.28 -11.14
C PHE A 73 -5.40 4.63 -12.41
N ALA A 74 -4.62 4.56 -13.48
CA ALA A 74 -4.99 3.83 -14.69
C ALA A 74 -5.22 2.34 -14.39
N LEU A 75 -4.32 1.71 -13.61
CA LEU A 75 -4.49 0.34 -13.14
C LEU A 75 -5.77 0.16 -12.32
N ALA A 76 -6.09 1.10 -11.43
CA ALA A 76 -7.30 1.05 -10.61
C ALA A 76 -8.58 1.15 -11.46
N LEU A 77 -8.61 2.06 -12.44
CA LEU A 77 -9.72 2.18 -13.39
C LEU A 77 -9.92 0.89 -14.19
N TRP A 78 -8.83 0.26 -14.62
CA TRP A 78 -8.90 -0.98 -15.38
C TRP A 78 -9.38 -2.17 -14.54
N LEU A 79 -9.09 -2.16 -13.24
CA LEU A 79 -9.55 -3.17 -12.29
C LEU A 79 -10.98 -2.96 -11.78
N SER A 80 -11.53 -1.76 -11.91
CA SER A 80 -12.87 -1.39 -11.43
C SER A 80 -13.98 -2.41 -11.79
N PRO A 81 -14.14 -2.83 -13.06
CA PRO A 81 -15.16 -3.84 -13.41
C PRO A 81 -14.92 -5.21 -12.77
N SER A 82 -13.66 -5.61 -12.59
CA SER A 82 -13.31 -6.86 -11.92
C SER A 82 -13.58 -6.81 -10.42
N LEU A 83 -13.33 -5.67 -9.78
CA LEU A 83 -13.64 -5.43 -8.37
C LEU A 83 -15.16 -5.37 -8.12
N ASN A 84 -15.92 -4.80 -9.06
CA ASN A 84 -17.38 -4.76 -8.96
C ASN A 84 -17.99 -6.17 -9.05
N MET A 85 -17.46 -7.03 -9.94
CA MET A 85 -17.86 -8.44 -9.99
C MET A 85 -17.51 -9.21 -8.71
N LEU A 86 -16.39 -8.87 -8.06
CA LEU A 86 -16.05 -9.45 -6.75
C LEU A 86 -17.04 -9.03 -5.66
N ALA A 87 -17.55 -7.79 -5.71
CA ALA A 87 -18.56 -7.30 -4.78
C ALA A 87 -19.93 -7.98 -4.93
N LEU A 88 -20.28 -8.41 -6.16
CA LEU A 88 -21.52 -9.17 -6.42
C LEU A 88 -21.48 -10.62 -5.89
N GLY A 89 -20.29 -11.17 -5.64
CA GLY A 89 -20.13 -12.48 -5.04
C GLY A 89 -18.98 -13.27 -5.66
N GLU A 90 -18.13 -13.82 -4.78
CA GLU A 90 -16.89 -14.49 -5.14
C GLU A 90 -17.08 -15.72 -6.05
N ARG A 91 -18.23 -16.40 -5.91
CA ARG A 91 -18.62 -17.56 -6.73
C ARG A 91 -19.05 -17.17 -8.14
N MET A 92 -19.65 -15.98 -8.32
CA MET A 92 -20.09 -15.49 -9.63
C MET A 92 -18.88 -15.04 -10.47
N ALA A 93 -17.93 -14.34 -9.85
CA ALA A 93 -16.68 -13.94 -10.49
C ALA A 93 -15.82 -15.13 -10.96
N GLN A 94 -15.76 -16.23 -10.20
CA GLN A 94 -15.09 -17.47 -10.64
C GLN A 94 -15.76 -18.10 -11.86
N GLY A 95 -17.11 -18.07 -11.93
CA GLY A 95 -17.87 -18.62 -13.06
C GLY A 95 -17.65 -17.87 -14.38
N LEU A 96 -17.22 -16.61 -14.32
CA LEU A 96 -16.86 -15.77 -15.47
C LEU A 96 -15.37 -15.86 -15.86
N GLY A 97 -14.59 -16.74 -15.22
CA GLY A 97 -13.16 -16.92 -15.51
C GLY A 97 -12.23 -15.86 -14.89
N VAL A 98 -12.75 -15.01 -13.99
CA VAL A 98 -11.93 -14.02 -13.29
C VAL A 98 -11.10 -14.70 -12.22
N SER A 99 -9.77 -14.67 -12.38
CA SER A 99 -8.84 -15.15 -11.37
C SER A 99 -8.78 -14.17 -10.18
N LEU A 100 -9.62 -14.40 -9.18
CA LEU A 100 -9.65 -13.72 -7.87
C LEU A 100 -8.29 -13.30 -7.32
N LEU A 101 -7.35 -14.24 -7.37
CA LEU A 101 -6.02 -14.08 -6.78
C LEU A 101 -5.21 -13.02 -7.55
N LYS A 102 -5.28 -13.02 -8.89
CA LYS A 102 -4.61 -11.99 -9.73
C LYS A 102 -5.27 -10.63 -9.56
N THR A 103 -6.60 -10.57 -9.53
CA THR A 103 -7.33 -9.30 -9.34
C THR A 103 -6.99 -8.67 -8.00
N ARG A 104 -6.96 -9.45 -6.90
CA ARG A 104 -6.54 -8.95 -5.59
C ARG A 104 -5.09 -8.47 -5.58
N LEU A 105 -4.18 -9.19 -6.25
CA LEU A 105 -2.76 -8.83 -6.27
C LEU A 105 -2.51 -7.55 -7.07
N LEU A 106 -3.18 -7.39 -8.21
CA LEU A 106 -3.15 -6.16 -9.00
C LEU A 106 -3.78 -4.98 -8.26
N ALA A 107 -4.88 -5.22 -7.53
CA ALA A 107 -5.52 -4.18 -6.71
C ALA A 107 -4.57 -3.69 -5.61
N LEU A 108 -3.93 -4.61 -4.89
CA LEU A 108 -2.95 -4.28 -3.86
C LEU A 108 -1.75 -3.52 -4.44
N LEU A 109 -1.32 -3.86 -5.66
CA LEU A 109 -0.23 -3.16 -6.33
C LEU A 109 -0.62 -1.73 -6.71
N ALA A 110 -1.83 -1.52 -7.24
CA ALA A 110 -2.36 -0.20 -7.53
C ALA A 110 -2.48 0.66 -6.26
N ILE A 111 -3.00 0.09 -5.16
CA ILE A 111 -3.10 0.77 -3.86
C ILE A 111 -1.72 1.13 -3.32
N ALA A 112 -0.74 0.21 -3.40
CA ALA A 112 0.62 0.45 -2.94
C ALA A 112 1.31 1.58 -3.73
N LEU A 113 1.11 1.65 -5.04
CA LEU A 113 1.61 2.73 -5.89
C LEU A 113 0.98 4.08 -5.52
N LEU A 114 -0.35 4.13 -5.36
CA LEU A 114 -1.05 5.36 -5.00
C LEU A 114 -0.67 5.86 -3.60
N CYS A 115 -0.72 4.98 -2.59
CA CYS A 115 -0.32 5.33 -1.23
C CYS A 115 1.16 5.72 -1.18
N GLY A 116 2.05 4.99 -1.86
CA GLY A 116 3.47 5.32 -1.90
C GLY A 116 3.74 6.70 -2.49
N ALA A 117 3.09 7.03 -3.61
CA ALA A 117 3.20 8.36 -4.22
C ALA A 117 2.68 9.45 -3.27
N ALA A 118 1.51 9.25 -2.64
CA ALA A 118 0.93 10.21 -1.71
C ALA A 118 1.82 10.44 -0.46
N VAL A 119 2.27 9.36 0.19
CA VAL A 119 3.14 9.42 1.39
C VAL A 119 4.50 10.03 1.05
N SER A 120 5.07 9.75 -0.13
CA SER A 120 6.37 10.33 -0.51
C SER A 120 6.34 11.85 -0.71
N VAL A 121 5.18 12.40 -1.07
CA VAL A 121 5.00 13.85 -1.32
C VAL A 121 4.51 14.57 -0.07
N SER A 122 3.61 13.95 0.70
CA SER A 122 2.95 14.59 1.83
C SER A 122 3.57 14.29 3.20
N GLY A 123 4.40 13.23 3.30
CA GLY A 123 4.79 12.62 4.59
C GLY A 123 3.87 11.48 4.99
#